data_AF-A0A2H6N9R5-F1
#
_entry.id   AF-A0A2H6N9R5-F1
#
_cell.length_a   1.000
_cell.length_b   1.000
_cell.length_c   1.000
_cell.angle_alpha   90.00
_cell.angle_beta   90.00
_cell.angle_gamma   90.00
#
_symmetry.space_group_name_H-M   'P 1'
#
loop_
_entity.id
_entity.type
_entity.pdbx_description
1 polymer ?
#
loop_
_entity_poly.entity_id
_entity_poly.type
_entity_poly.pdbx_seq_one_letter_code
_entity_poly.pdbx_strand_id
1 'polypeptide(L)'
;MTRHQIEEALVVLQLRGNINVLFLETWQELAHHVSAVTRAVAQRPYKKHQEKQPFSFCAKGKWASGVHIGKDGKGLQETWLKQIQQFNRVSPAMATAIAQAYPSP
;
A
#
# COMPACT_ATOMS: atom_id res chain seq x y z
N MET A 1 -28.46 -15.18 22.05
CA MET A 1 -28.45 -14.48 20.76
C MET A 1 -28.04 -15.44 19.67
N THR A 2 -28.70 -15.41 18.52
CA THR A 2 -28.28 -16.15 17.32
C THR A 2 -27.23 -15.35 16.55
N ARG A 3 -26.46 -16.02 15.69
CA ARG A 3 -25.50 -15.35 14.78
C ARG A 3 -26.18 -14.26 13.94
N HIS A 4 -27.37 -14.54 13.41
CA HIS A 4 -28.15 -13.57 12.65
C HIS A 4 -28.44 -12.29 13.44
N GLN A 5 -28.86 -12.43 14.71
CA GLN A 5 -29.15 -11.27 15.57
C GLN A 5 -27.89 -10.42 15.82
N ILE A 6 -26.72 -11.06 15.91
CA ILE A 6 -25.45 -10.35 16.07
C ILE A 6 -25.11 -9.60 14.77
N GLU A 7 -25.18 -10.26 13.62
CA GLU A 7 -24.90 -9.63 12.31
C GLU A 7 -25.84 -8.45 12.02
N GLU A 8 -27.14 -8.60 12.32
CA GLU A 8 -28.12 -7.53 12.18
C GLU A 8 -27.79 -6.33 13.07
N ALA A 9 -27.41 -6.57 14.33
CA ALA A 9 -26.98 -5.50 15.23
C ALA A 9 -25.72 -4.78 14.75
N LEU A 10 -24.73 -5.52 14.22
CA LEU A 10 -23.51 -4.94 13.65
C LEU A 10 -23.81 -4.05 12.44
N VAL A 11 -24.71 -4.48 11.55
CA VAL A 11 -25.16 -3.68 10.40
C VAL A 11 -25.83 -2.40 10.87
N VAL A 12 -26.70 -2.47 11.87
CA VAL A 12 -27.35 -1.28 12.45
C VAL A 12 -26.32 -0.32 13.03
N LEU A 13 -25.35 -0.81 13.81
CA LEU A 13 -24.28 0.03 14.38
C LEU A 13 -23.43 0.70 13.29
N GLN A 14 -23.09 -0.02 12.22
CA GLN A 14 -22.31 0.52 11.12
C GLN A 14 -23.10 1.58 10.34
N LEU A 15 -24.33 1.28 9.93
CA LEU A 15 -25.12 2.15 9.07
C LEU A 15 -25.68 3.38 9.80
N ARG A 16 -26.09 3.22 11.06
CA ARG A 16 -26.72 4.31 11.82
C ARG A 16 -25.76 5.03 12.76
N GLY A 17 -24.76 4.33 13.27
CA GLY A 17 -23.82 4.87 14.27
C GLY A 17 -22.46 5.29 13.71
N ASN A 18 -22.10 4.85 12.48
CA ASN A 18 -20.73 4.92 11.98
C ASN A 18 -19.72 4.31 12.99
N ILE A 19 -20.16 3.25 13.68
CA ILE A 19 -19.38 2.53 14.69
C ILE A 19 -18.77 1.31 14.02
N ASN A 20 -17.47 1.10 14.25
CA ASN A 20 -16.78 -0.13 13.87
C ASN A 20 -16.67 -1.02 15.10
N VAL A 21 -17.00 -2.30 14.95
CA VAL A 21 -16.93 -3.32 16.01
C VAL A 21 -16.01 -4.43 15.54
N LEU A 22 -15.04 -4.80 16.36
CA LEU A 22 -14.09 -5.87 16.10
C LEU A 22 -14.18 -6.90 17.22
N PHE A 23 -14.40 -8.16 16.86
CA PHE A 23 -14.33 -9.29 17.79
C PHE A 23 -12.92 -9.86 17.76
N LEU A 24 -12.34 -10.04 18.93
CA LEU A 24 -11.01 -10.62 19.11
C LEU A 24 -11.14 -11.78 20.09
N GLU A 25 -10.47 -12.89 19.78
CA GLU A 25 -10.60 -14.13 20.53
C GLU A 25 -9.61 -14.20 21.69
N THR A 26 -8.52 -13.43 21.61
CA THR A 26 -7.45 -13.46 22.61
C THR A 26 -7.01 -12.06 23.08
N TRP A 27 -6.45 -12.02 24.29
CA TRP A 27 -5.81 -10.81 24.82
C TRP A 27 -4.61 -10.35 23.99
N GLN A 28 -3.90 -11.28 23.36
CA GLN A 28 -2.76 -10.97 22.51
C GLN A 28 -3.22 -10.21 21.24
N GLU A 29 -4.31 -10.65 20.61
CA GLU A 29 -4.91 -9.95 19.47
C GLU A 29 -5.34 -8.53 19.87
N LEU A 30 -5.94 -8.37 21.04
CA LEU A 30 -6.31 -7.04 21.56
C LEU A 30 -5.08 -6.14 21.73
N ALA A 31 -4.01 -6.65 22.34
CA ALA A 31 -2.77 -5.89 22.52
C ALA A 31 -2.14 -5.46 21.18
N HIS A 32 -2.12 -6.37 20.20
CA HIS A 32 -1.65 -6.04 18.85
C HIS A 32 -2.54 -4.99 18.17
N HIS A 33 -3.86 -5.11 18.30
CA HIS A 33 -4.80 -4.17 17.70
C HIS A 33 -4.65 -2.77 18.30
N VAL A 34 -4.62 -2.65 19.64
CA VAL A 34 -4.41 -1.36 20.32
C VAL A 34 -3.09 -0.71 19.90
N SER A 35 -2.01 -1.50 19.80
CA SER A 35 -0.71 -1.01 19.33
C SER A 35 -0.77 -0.50 17.89
N ALA A 36 -1.44 -1.23 17.00
CA ALA A 36 -1.62 -0.86 15.60
C ALA A 36 -2.47 0.41 15.44
N VAL A 37 -3.60 0.51 16.17
CA VAL A 37 -4.47 1.69 16.17
C VAL A 37 -3.73 2.91 16.70
N THR A 38 -2.99 2.76 17.80
CA THR A 38 -2.19 3.86 18.38
C THR A 38 -1.20 4.39 17.35
N ARG A 39 -0.47 3.49 16.68
CA ARG A 39 0.46 3.85 15.59
C ARG A 39 -0.27 4.53 14.44
N ALA A 40 -1.42 4.01 14.02
CA ALA A 40 -2.20 4.57 12.92
C ALA A 40 -2.70 5.98 13.23
N VAL A 41 -3.17 6.23 14.46
CA VAL A 41 -3.60 7.54 14.94
C VAL A 41 -2.42 8.52 14.94
N ALA A 42 -1.27 8.13 15.48
CA ALA A 42 -0.06 8.96 15.49
C ALA A 42 0.42 9.31 14.07
N GLN A 43 0.34 8.37 13.12
CA GLN A 43 0.77 8.58 11.73
C GLN A 43 -0.25 9.32 10.86
N ARG A 44 -1.51 9.44 11.30
CA ARG A 44 -2.60 9.99 10.48
C ARG A 44 -2.34 11.42 9.98
N PRO A 45 -1.83 12.38 10.77
CA PRO A 45 -1.58 13.74 10.29
C PRO A 45 -0.54 13.77 9.17
N TYR A 46 0.55 13.03 9.34
CA TYR A 46 1.62 12.94 8.36
C TYR A 46 1.13 12.30 7.05
N LYS A 47 0.38 11.19 7.12
CA LYS A 47 -0.19 10.54 5.93
C LYS A 47 -1.17 11.44 5.18
N LYS A 48 -2.02 12.19 5.88
CA LYS A 48 -2.90 13.20 5.25
C LYS A 48 -2.13 14.30 4.55
N HIS A 49 -0.99 14.72 5.10
CA HIS A 49 -0.13 15.70 4.46
C HIS A 49 0.51 15.14 3.18
N GLN A 50 1.04 13.91 3.23
CA GLN A 50 1.58 13.24 2.04
C GLN A 50 0.54 13.04 0.93
N GLU A 51 -0.72 12.76 1.25
CA GLU A 51 -1.79 12.58 0.27
C GLU A 51 -2.12 13.83 -0.55
N LYS A 52 -1.75 15.02 -0.07
CA LYS A 52 -1.91 16.28 -0.81
C LYS A 52 -0.80 16.52 -1.83
N GLN A 53 0.24 15.69 -1.86
CA GLN A 53 1.36 15.86 -2.78
C GLN A 53 0.94 15.47 -4.21
N PRO A 54 1.38 16.22 -5.25
CA PRO A 54 0.89 16.07 -6.63
C PRO A 54 1.25 14.73 -7.27
N PHE A 55 2.26 14.02 -6.75
CA PHE A 55 2.73 12.74 -7.28
C PHE A 55 2.38 11.60 -6.33
N SER A 56 1.10 11.23 -6.27
CA SER A 56 0.61 10.14 -5.41
C SER A 56 1.29 8.79 -5.71
N PHE A 57 1.73 8.57 -6.95
CA PHE A 57 2.47 7.37 -7.37
C PHE A 57 3.89 7.29 -6.80
N CYS A 58 4.54 8.43 -6.55
CA CYS A 58 5.89 8.49 -5.97
C CYS A 58 5.88 8.20 -4.46
N ALA A 59 4.76 8.47 -3.78
CA ALA A 59 4.72 8.48 -2.32
C ALA A 59 4.35 7.12 -1.69
N LYS A 60 3.69 6.22 -2.42
CA LYS A 60 3.20 4.94 -1.87
C LYS A 60 3.24 3.81 -2.91
N GLY A 61 3.56 2.60 -2.46
CA GLY A 61 3.47 1.37 -3.25
C GLY A 61 4.81 0.88 -3.80
N LYS A 62 4.77 -0.16 -4.66
CA LYS A 62 5.96 -0.78 -5.28
C LYS A 62 6.82 0.20 -6.08
N TRP A 63 6.26 1.36 -6.43
CA TRP A 63 6.86 2.42 -7.22
C TRP A 63 7.50 3.54 -6.40
N ALA A 64 7.32 3.54 -5.07
CA ALA A 64 7.86 4.57 -4.20
C ALA A 64 9.38 4.42 -3.96
N SER A 65 9.96 3.26 -4.29
CA SER A 65 11.39 3.02 -4.13
C SER A 65 12.13 3.17 -5.46
N GLY A 66 13.18 3.99 -5.46
CA GLY A 66 14.15 4.04 -6.53
C GLY A 66 15.05 2.80 -6.60
N VAL A 67 15.88 2.75 -7.62
CA VAL A 67 17.03 1.84 -7.73
C VAL A 67 18.27 2.60 -7.29
N HIS A 68 19.10 1.98 -6.46
CA HIS A 68 20.40 2.56 -6.13
C HIS A 68 21.34 2.45 -7.35
N ILE A 69 21.90 3.58 -7.80
CA ILE A 69 22.82 3.63 -8.93
C ILE A 69 24.24 3.91 -8.42
N GLY A 70 25.17 2.98 -8.69
CA GLY A 70 26.59 3.16 -8.40
C GLY A 70 27.26 4.17 -9.34
N LYS A 71 28.41 4.71 -8.95
CA LYS A 71 29.23 5.60 -9.80
C LYS A 71 29.70 4.91 -11.10
N ASP A 72 29.76 3.58 -11.08
CA ASP A 72 30.08 2.72 -12.22
C ASP A 72 28.86 2.43 -13.12
N GLY A 73 27.71 3.04 -12.86
CA GLY A 73 26.48 2.85 -13.63
C GLY A 73 25.72 1.57 -13.31
N LYS A 74 26.18 0.76 -12.34
CA LYS A 74 25.41 -0.40 -11.87
C LYS A 74 24.06 0.07 -11.32
N GLY A 75 22.99 -0.57 -11.79
CA GLY A 75 21.60 -0.20 -11.49
C GLY A 75 20.88 0.54 -12.62
N LEU A 76 21.58 1.04 -13.64
CA LEU A 76 20.94 1.70 -14.79
C LEU A 76 20.02 0.76 -15.59
N GLN A 77 20.43 -0.49 -15.78
CA GLN A 77 19.61 -1.47 -16.50
C GLN A 77 18.33 -1.85 -15.72
N GLU A 78 18.44 -2.01 -14.39
CA GLU A 78 17.26 -2.22 -13.54
C GLU A 78 16.35 -0.99 -13.53
N THR A 79 16.94 0.21 -13.55
CA THR A 79 16.20 1.47 -13.64
C THR A 79 15.42 1.55 -14.94
N TRP A 80 16.05 1.23 -16.07
CA TRP A 80 15.40 1.20 -17.38
C TRP A 80 14.22 0.22 -17.43
N LEU A 81 14.42 -0.99 -16.90
CA LEU A 81 13.35 -1.98 -16.79
C LEU A 81 12.19 -1.45 -15.93
N LYS A 82 12.47 -0.88 -14.76
CA LYS A 82 11.42 -0.31 -13.88
C LYS A 82 10.71 0.89 -14.48
N GLN A 83 11.39 1.70 -15.31
CA GLN A 83 10.77 2.80 -16.04
C GLN A 83 9.73 2.28 -17.04
N ILE A 84 10.07 1.24 -17.82
CA ILE A 84 9.12 0.61 -18.75
C ILE A 84 7.92 0.01 -18.00
N GLN A 85 8.15 -0.59 -16.82
CA GLN A 85 7.06 -1.15 -16.01
C GLN A 85 6.12 -0.09 -15.40
N GLN A 86 6.47 1.21 -15.41
CA GLN A 86 5.56 2.28 -14.94
C GLN A 86 4.34 2.45 -15.85
N PHE A 87 4.44 2.07 -17.12
CA PHE A 87 3.36 2.27 -18.06
C PHE A 87 2.17 1.36 -17.74
N ASN A 88 0.97 1.92 -17.86
CA ASN A 88 -0.26 1.16 -17.63
C ASN A 88 -0.30 -0.08 -18.53
N ARG A 89 -0.69 -1.22 -17.94
CA ARG A 89 -0.85 -2.52 -18.62
C ARG A 89 0.45 -3.13 -19.15
N VAL A 90 1.61 -2.66 -18.69
CA VAL A 90 2.88 -3.34 -18.96
C VAL A 90 3.12 -4.41 -17.90
N SER A 91 3.22 -5.66 -18.34
CA SER A 91 3.63 -6.76 -17.48
C SER A 91 5.15 -6.82 -17.33
N PRO A 92 5.68 -7.49 -16.29
CA PRO A 92 7.13 -7.69 -16.15
C PRO A 92 7.77 -8.33 -17.38
N ALA A 93 7.08 -9.30 -18.02
CA ALA A 93 7.58 -9.98 -19.22
C ALA A 93 7.68 -9.04 -20.42
N MET A 94 6.68 -8.17 -20.62
CA MET A 94 6.71 -7.16 -21.69
C MET A 94 7.86 -6.17 -21.49
N ALA A 95 8.04 -5.68 -20.26
CA ALA A 95 9.13 -4.77 -19.97
C ALA A 95 10.51 -5.40 -20.21
N THR A 96 10.69 -6.67 -19.85
CA THR A 96 11.93 -7.41 -20.12
C THR A 96 12.17 -7.56 -21.62
N ALA A 97 11.15 -7.93 -22.40
CA ALA A 97 11.29 -8.06 -23.86
C ALA A 97 11.69 -6.71 -24.52
N ILE A 98 11.09 -5.60 -24.09
CA ILE A 98 11.43 -4.26 -24.58
C ILE A 98 12.87 -3.89 -24.18
N ALA A 99 13.25 -4.08 -22.92
CA ALA A 99 14.59 -3.76 -22.42
C ALA A 99 15.69 -4.65 -23.03
N GLN A 100 15.35 -5.85 -23.50
CA GLN A 100 16.27 -6.71 -24.25
C GLN A 100 16.47 -6.23 -25.69
N ALA A 101 15.40 -5.80 -26.36
CA ALA A 101 15.47 -5.25 -27.72
C ALA A 101 16.16 -3.88 -27.75
N TYR A 102 15.94 -3.07 -26.71
CA TYR A 102 16.47 -1.72 -26.55
C TYR A 102 17.11 -1.60 -25.16
N PRO A 103 18.42 -1.89 -25.02
CA PRO A 103 19.09 -1.95 -23.71
C PRO A 103 19.34 -0.58 -23.07
N SER A 104 19.13 0.51 -23.82
CA SER A 104 19.17 1.89 -23.35
C SER A 104 17.98 2.66 -23.93
N PRO A 105 17.59 3.80 -23.31
CA PRO A 105 16.61 4.73 -23.87
C PRO A 105 16.97 5.24 -25.27
#